data_AF-A0A1Y1V9W7-F1
#
_entry.id   AF-A0A1Y1V9W7-F1
#
_cell.length_a   1.000
_cell.length_b   1.000
_cell.length_c   1.000
_cell.angle_alpha   90.00
_cell.angle_beta   90.00
_cell.angle_gamma   90.00
#
_symmetry.space_group_name_H-M   'P 1'
#
loop_
_entity.id
_entity.type
_entity.pdbx_description
1 polymer ?
#
loop_
_entity_poly.entity_id
_entity_poly.type
_entity_poly.pdbx_seq_one_letter_code
_entity_poly.pdbx_strand_id
1 'polypeptide(L)'
;MRILPLTAIYVAMLTFNNLCLNFVEVSFYQVARSLTIIFNIVLTYFVLHNKTSRNAIYACCIVFIGFIMGSYGESHFSFLGLVFGVCSSIFVALYGIYVKKKLQVVDNNEWRLLHYNTTLAILLLVPIVMFSGEIGEIKKVSFLRESSFWVVMTITGVTGFLINISTFLQIKFTTPLTNTISGTAKACVQTVLSVIIFKNPITHLNGFGIFLVLLGSSAYSFVRYYKL
;
A
#
# COMPACT_ATOMS: atom_id res chain seq x y z
N MET A 1 3.18 -14.97 20.65
CA MET A 1 1.74 -14.70 20.35
C MET A 1 1.37 -13.22 20.12
N ARG A 2 2.15 -12.20 20.54
CA ARG A 2 1.80 -10.77 20.34
C ARG A 2 1.93 -10.22 18.91
N ILE A 3 2.55 -10.96 17.98
CA ILE A 3 2.85 -10.56 16.59
C ILE A 3 1.81 -11.11 15.61
N LEU A 4 1.07 -12.15 16.00
CA LEU A 4 0.05 -12.81 15.18
C LEU A 4 -1.05 -11.86 14.64
N PRO A 5 -1.61 -10.92 15.43
CA PRO A 5 -2.57 -9.97 14.88
C PRO A 5 -1.93 -8.99 13.87
N LEU A 6 -0.64 -8.66 14.03
CA LEU A 6 0.08 -7.80 13.09
C LEU A 6 0.24 -8.51 11.74
N THR A 7 0.63 -9.79 11.76
CA THR A 7 0.79 -10.57 10.55
C THR A 7 -0.55 -10.86 9.87
N ALA A 8 -1.61 -11.11 10.64
CA ALA A 8 -2.96 -11.27 10.08
C ALA A 8 -3.42 -10.01 9.32
N ILE A 9 -3.19 -8.81 9.89
CA ILE A 9 -3.47 -7.54 9.21
C ILE A 9 -2.60 -7.38 7.95
N TYR A 10 -1.32 -7.74 8.01
CA TYR A 10 -0.41 -7.69 6.86
C TYR A 10 -0.86 -8.60 5.71
N VAL A 11 -1.28 -9.83 6.02
CA VAL A 11 -1.77 -10.78 5.02
C VAL A 11 -3.10 -10.31 4.45
N ALA A 12 -4.04 -9.84 5.28
CA ALA A 12 -5.28 -9.23 4.81
C ALA A 12 -5.01 -8.03 3.88
N MET A 13 -4.07 -7.16 4.26
CA MET A 13 -3.62 -6.04 3.43
C MET A 13 -3.10 -6.51 2.06
N LEU A 14 -2.27 -7.56 2.01
CA LEU A 14 -1.76 -8.11 0.75
C LEU A 14 -2.89 -8.70 -0.11
N THR A 15 -3.78 -9.49 0.48
CA THR A 15 -4.92 -10.10 -0.23
C THR A 15 -5.83 -9.04 -0.84
N PHE A 16 -6.26 -8.03 -0.06
CA PHE A 16 -7.11 -6.96 -0.58
C PHE A 16 -6.42 -6.09 -1.63
N ASN A 17 -5.11 -5.86 -1.51
CA ASN A 17 -4.34 -5.16 -2.54
C ASN A 17 -4.33 -5.93 -3.87
N ASN A 18 -4.07 -7.24 -3.83
CA ASN A 18 -4.05 -8.08 -5.03
C ASN A 18 -5.45 -8.18 -5.66
N LEU A 19 -6.49 -8.36 -4.84
CA LEU A 19 -7.88 -8.36 -5.32
C LEU A 19 -8.23 -7.02 -5.98
N CYS A 20 -7.83 -5.89 -5.39
CA CYS A 20 -8.06 -4.58 -6.00
C CYS A 20 -7.38 -4.45 -7.38
N LEU A 21 -6.14 -4.94 -7.52
CA LEU A 21 -5.40 -4.95 -8.79
C LEU A 21 -6.01 -5.89 -9.85
N ASN A 22 -6.79 -6.89 -9.44
CA ASN A 22 -7.51 -7.77 -10.37
C ASN A 22 -8.74 -7.06 -10.97
N PHE A 23 -9.42 -6.25 -10.18
CA PHE A 23 -10.64 -5.55 -10.62
C PHE A 23 -10.40 -4.14 -11.15
N VAL A 24 -9.20 -3.57 -10.97
CA VAL A 24 -8.92 -2.18 -11.29
C VAL A 24 -7.50 -1.97 -11.82
N GLU A 25 -7.37 -0.97 -12.68
CA GLU A 25 -6.09 -0.50 -13.21
C GLU A 25 -5.15 0.04 -12.12
N VAL A 26 -3.84 -0.01 -12.42
CA VAL A 26 -2.78 0.38 -11.49
C VAL A 26 -2.83 1.87 -11.11
N SER A 27 -3.28 2.72 -12.03
CA SER A 27 -3.51 4.17 -11.83
C SER A 27 -4.51 4.43 -10.72
N PHE A 28 -5.72 3.87 -10.84
CA PHE A 28 -6.76 4.01 -9.83
C PHE A 28 -6.40 3.29 -8.54
N TYR A 29 -5.70 2.14 -8.60
CA TYR A 29 -5.16 1.50 -7.40
C TYR A 29 -4.30 2.46 -6.58
N GLN A 30 -3.46 3.30 -7.20
CA GLN A 30 -2.65 4.28 -6.46
C GLN A 30 -3.47 5.44 -5.92
N VAL A 31 -4.50 5.88 -6.64
CA VAL A 31 -5.47 6.86 -6.16
C VAL A 31 -6.17 6.33 -4.91
N ALA A 32 -6.70 5.10 -4.96
CA ALA A 32 -7.29 4.44 -3.79
C ALA A 32 -6.28 4.29 -2.65
N ARG A 33 -5.05 3.86 -2.95
CA ARG A 33 -3.98 3.70 -1.96
C ARG A 33 -3.63 5.00 -1.24
N SER A 34 -3.73 6.15 -1.89
CA SER A 34 -3.49 7.45 -1.24
C SER A 34 -4.46 7.75 -0.09
N LEU A 35 -5.67 7.17 -0.14
CA LEU A 35 -6.68 7.26 0.91
C LEU A 35 -6.19 6.65 2.24
N THR A 36 -5.16 5.80 2.18
CA THR A 36 -4.43 5.30 3.35
C THR A 36 -3.97 6.44 4.25
N ILE A 37 -3.55 7.59 3.70
CA ILE A 37 -3.10 8.75 4.48
C ILE A 37 -4.23 9.29 5.36
N ILE A 38 -5.44 9.37 4.80
CA ILE A 38 -6.66 9.82 5.49
C ILE A 38 -6.96 8.87 6.65
N PHE A 39 -7.04 7.57 6.35
CA PHE A 39 -7.29 6.57 7.38
C PHE A 39 -6.19 6.53 8.43
N ASN A 40 -4.94 6.77 8.05
CA ASN A 40 -3.83 6.84 8.99
C ASN A 40 -4.01 7.98 10.00
N ILE A 41 -4.42 9.18 9.55
CA ILE A 41 -4.68 10.32 10.43
C ILE A 41 -5.85 10.01 11.37
N VAL A 42 -6.98 9.53 10.83
CA VAL A 42 -8.18 9.20 11.61
C VAL A 42 -7.89 8.12 12.66
N LEU A 43 -7.25 7.03 12.25
CA LEU A 43 -6.90 5.93 13.16
C LEU A 43 -5.81 6.33 14.14
N THR A 44 -4.83 7.17 13.76
CA THR A 44 -3.81 7.66 14.72
C THR A 44 -4.44 8.55 15.77
N TYR A 45 -5.40 9.41 15.38
CA TYR A 45 -6.16 10.22 16.33
C TYR A 45 -6.97 9.34 17.29
N PHE A 46 -7.66 8.32 16.77
CA PHE A 46 -8.52 7.44 17.59
C PHE A 46 -7.74 6.45 18.46
N VAL A 47 -6.66 5.85 17.94
CA VAL A 47 -5.91 4.77 18.61
C VAL A 47 -4.76 5.30 19.48
N LEU A 48 -4.14 6.42 19.08
CA LEU A 48 -2.94 6.97 19.74
C LEU A 48 -3.23 8.27 20.51
N HIS A 49 -4.44 8.84 20.38
CA HIS A 49 -4.85 10.13 20.99
C HIS A 49 -3.89 11.31 20.73
N ASN A 50 -3.02 11.22 19.73
CA ASN A 50 -2.12 12.30 19.37
C ASN A 50 -2.84 13.30 18.46
N LYS A 51 -2.84 14.59 18.85
CA LYS A 51 -3.44 15.66 18.05
C LYS A 51 -2.66 15.87 16.75
N THR A 52 -3.33 15.60 15.63
CA THR A 52 -2.79 15.83 14.30
C THR A 52 -2.77 17.34 13.98
N SER A 53 -1.78 17.78 13.20
CA SER A 53 -1.68 19.17 12.74
C SER A 53 -2.87 19.63 11.92
N ARG A 54 -3.29 20.90 12.10
CA ARG A 54 -4.24 21.58 11.21
C ARG A 54 -3.79 21.50 9.74
N ASN A 55 -2.49 21.62 9.48
CA ASN A 55 -1.90 21.52 8.14
C ASN A 55 -2.01 20.12 7.52
N ALA A 56 -2.00 19.06 8.35
CA ALA A 56 -2.16 17.69 7.87
C ALA A 56 -3.63 17.38 7.53
N ILE A 57 -4.58 18.04 8.20
CA ILE A 57 -6.01 17.98 7.85
C ILE A 57 -6.25 18.63 6.49
N TYR A 58 -5.65 19.79 6.21
CA TYR A 58 -5.75 20.42 4.88
C TYR A 58 -5.21 19.51 3.77
N ALA A 59 -4.03 18.90 3.98
CA ALA A 59 -3.47 17.93 3.02
C ALA A 59 -4.40 16.73 2.79
N CYS A 60 -5.03 16.23 3.86
CA CYS A 60 -6.02 15.16 3.81
C CYS A 60 -7.26 15.52 2.98
N CYS A 61 -7.77 16.75 3.13
CA CYS A 61 -8.88 17.25 2.31
C CYS A 61 -8.52 17.29 0.83
N ILE A 62 -7.29 17.72 0.49
CA ILE A 62 -6.79 17.74 -0.90
C ILE A 62 -6.76 16.32 -1.49
N VAL A 63 -6.24 15.34 -0.74
CA VAL A 63 -6.22 13.92 -1.17
C VAL A 63 -7.64 13.40 -1.36
N PHE A 64 -8.57 13.74 -0.47
CA PHE A 64 -9.97 13.29 -0.57
C PHE A 64 -10.68 13.85 -1.80
N ILE A 65 -10.48 15.14 -2.09
CA ILE A 65 -11.00 15.78 -3.32
C ILE A 65 -10.39 15.12 -4.55
N GLY A 66 -9.07 14.90 -4.55
CA GLY A 66 -8.37 14.22 -5.64
C GLY A 66 -8.88 12.78 -5.86
N PHE A 67 -9.19 12.04 -4.79
CA PHE A 67 -9.78 10.71 -4.85
C PHE A 67 -11.18 10.73 -5.48
N ILE A 68 -12.03 11.68 -5.08
CA ILE A 68 -13.38 11.83 -5.66
C ILE A 68 -13.27 12.14 -7.15
N MET A 69 -12.47 13.14 -7.53
CA MET A 69 -12.28 13.53 -8.93
C MET A 69 -11.66 12.41 -9.78
N GLY A 70 -10.67 11.71 -9.23
CA GLY A 70 -10.06 10.54 -9.86
C GLY A 70 -11.07 9.43 -10.10
N SER A 71 -11.91 9.14 -9.10
CA SER A 71 -12.92 8.08 -9.19
C SER A 71 -14.04 8.39 -10.19
N TYR A 72 -14.47 9.65 -10.28
CA TYR A 72 -15.45 10.08 -11.28
C TYR A 72 -14.89 10.12 -12.70
N GLY A 73 -13.59 10.32 -12.86
CA GLY A 73 -12.93 10.35 -14.16
C GLY A 73 -12.53 8.97 -14.69
N GLU A 74 -12.68 7.91 -13.91
CA GLU A 74 -12.21 6.57 -14.29
C GLU A 74 -13.10 5.94 -15.37
N SER A 75 -12.52 5.58 -16.51
CA SER A 75 -13.29 5.02 -17.64
C SER A 75 -13.75 3.58 -17.39
N HIS A 76 -12.96 2.79 -16.63
CA HIS A 76 -13.29 1.43 -16.22
C HIS A 76 -13.68 1.36 -14.74
N PHE A 77 -14.74 2.08 -14.37
CA PHE A 77 -15.21 2.11 -12.99
C PHE A 77 -15.74 0.74 -12.54
N SER A 78 -15.01 0.08 -11.64
CA SER A 78 -15.45 -1.14 -10.95
C SER A 78 -15.77 -0.82 -9.49
N PHE A 79 -17.05 -0.89 -9.11
CA PHE A 79 -17.48 -0.66 -7.74
C PHE A 79 -16.82 -1.63 -6.75
N LEU A 80 -16.70 -2.90 -7.14
CA LEU A 80 -16.06 -3.94 -6.34
C LEU A 80 -14.58 -3.60 -6.09
N GLY A 81 -13.91 -3.12 -7.14
CA GLY A 81 -12.54 -2.65 -7.09
C GLY A 81 -12.33 -1.44 -6.18
N LEU A 82 -13.23 -0.46 -6.22
CA LEU A 82 -13.24 0.67 -5.29
C LEU A 82 -13.38 0.20 -3.84
N VAL A 83 -14.33 -0.70 -3.56
CA VAL A 83 -14.51 -1.25 -2.19
C VAL A 83 -13.25 -1.96 -1.72
N PHE A 84 -12.65 -2.81 -2.54
CA PHE A 84 -11.39 -3.49 -2.18
C PHE A 84 -10.23 -2.51 -2.01
N GLY A 85 -10.13 -1.44 -2.80
CA GLY A 85 -9.13 -0.39 -2.67
C GLY A 85 -9.27 0.43 -1.39
N VAL A 86 -10.51 0.73 -0.98
CA VAL A 86 -10.79 1.42 0.30
C VAL A 86 -10.49 0.49 1.47
N CYS A 87 -10.94 -0.76 1.43
CA CYS A 87 -10.63 -1.77 2.45
C CYS A 87 -9.12 -1.99 2.58
N SER A 88 -8.41 -2.17 1.46
CA SER A 88 -6.95 -2.35 1.49
C SER A 88 -6.27 -1.16 2.16
N SER A 89 -6.69 0.07 1.85
CA SER A 89 -6.14 1.30 2.45
C SER A 89 -6.35 1.39 3.96
N ILE A 90 -7.49 0.90 4.47
CA ILE A 90 -7.74 0.78 5.92
C ILE A 90 -6.76 -0.21 6.55
N PHE A 91 -6.59 -1.40 5.95
CA PHE A 91 -5.67 -2.42 6.45
C PHE A 91 -4.20 -1.95 6.38
N VAL A 92 -3.80 -1.23 5.32
CA VAL A 92 -2.47 -0.62 5.22
C VAL A 92 -2.27 0.39 6.36
N ALA A 93 -3.25 1.25 6.63
CA ALA A 93 -3.17 2.25 7.69
C ALA A 93 -3.10 1.60 9.09
N LEU A 94 -3.94 0.60 9.35
CA LEU A 94 -3.91 -0.21 10.57
C LEU A 94 -2.55 -0.90 10.74
N TYR A 95 -2.06 -1.57 9.71
CA TYR A 95 -0.75 -2.21 9.73
C TYR A 95 0.34 -1.22 10.13
N GLY A 96 0.40 -0.05 9.48
CA GLY A 96 1.39 0.99 9.80
C GLY A 96 1.34 1.47 11.25
N ILE A 97 0.15 1.63 11.83
CA ILE A 97 -0.01 2.06 13.23
C ILE A 97 0.41 0.94 14.21
N TYR A 98 -0.02 -0.30 13.95
CA TYR A 98 0.34 -1.44 14.78
C TYR A 98 1.83 -1.76 14.72
N VAL A 99 2.48 -1.64 13.54
CA VAL A 99 3.94 -1.73 13.42
C VAL A 99 4.59 -0.68 14.32
N LYS A 100 4.22 0.60 14.19
CA LYS A 100 4.80 1.68 15.00
C LYS A 100 4.66 1.43 16.51
N LYS A 101 3.47 1.00 16.95
CA LYS A 101 3.19 0.72 18.36
C LYS A 101 3.97 -0.48 18.90
N LYS A 102 4.21 -1.50 18.07
CA LYS A 102 5.01 -2.68 18.45
C LYS A 102 6.51 -2.43 18.38
N LEU A 103 6.96 -1.61 17.43
CA LEU A 103 8.37 -1.24 17.28
C LEU A 103 8.87 -0.48 18.51
N GLN A 104 8.07 0.46 19.04
CA GLN A 104 8.40 1.19 20.28
C GLN A 104 8.43 0.32 21.55
N VAL A 105 7.88 -0.89 21.51
CA VAL A 105 7.81 -1.83 22.65
C VAL A 105 8.85 -2.95 22.54
N VAL A 106 9.41 -3.18 21.35
CA VAL A 106 10.37 -4.26 21.06
C VAL A 106 11.76 -3.65 20.83
N ASP A 107 12.28 -3.03 21.89
CA ASP A 107 13.68 -2.66 22.15
C ASP A 107 14.70 -3.10 21.06
N ASN A 108 14.74 -2.35 19.95
CA ASN A 108 15.77 -2.37 18.90
C ASN A 108 16.10 -3.70 18.17
N ASN A 109 15.23 -4.72 18.16
CA ASN A 109 15.45 -5.95 17.37
C ASN A 109 14.48 -6.10 16.18
N GLU A 110 14.59 -5.14 15.27
CA GLU A 110 13.79 -4.99 14.05
C GLU A 110 13.96 -6.17 13.07
N TRP A 111 15.17 -6.74 13.03
CA TRP A 111 15.50 -7.93 12.22
C TRP A 111 14.70 -9.16 12.65
N ARG A 112 14.50 -9.34 13.96
CA ARG A 112 13.65 -10.41 14.47
C ARG A 112 12.20 -10.13 14.09
N LEU A 113 11.73 -8.89 14.22
CA LEU A 113 10.35 -8.53 13.86
C LEU A 113 10.07 -8.79 12.37
N LEU A 114 11.01 -8.42 11.49
CA LEU A 114 10.94 -8.70 10.06
C LEU A 114 10.90 -10.21 9.80
N HIS A 115 11.86 -10.95 10.34
CA HIS A 115 11.94 -12.38 10.09
C HIS A 115 10.67 -13.09 10.57
N TYR A 116 10.20 -12.78 11.79
CA TYR A 116 8.93 -13.30 12.30
C TYR A 116 7.75 -12.90 11.42
N ASN A 117 7.65 -11.64 10.99
CA ASN A 117 6.53 -11.18 10.18
C ASN A 117 6.52 -11.85 8.80
N THR A 118 7.65 -11.95 8.12
CA THR A 118 7.74 -12.61 6.80
C THR A 118 7.49 -14.11 6.92
N THR A 119 8.07 -14.79 7.90
CA THR A 119 7.86 -16.23 8.11
C THR A 119 6.41 -16.55 8.48
N LEU A 120 5.81 -15.79 9.39
CA LEU A 120 4.39 -15.95 9.73
C LEU A 120 3.49 -15.56 8.55
N ALA A 121 3.86 -14.57 7.74
CA ALA A 121 3.09 -14.17 6.58
C ALA A 121 3.06 -15.27 5.52
N ILE A 122 4.20 -15.93 5.25
CA ILE A 122 4.25 -17.10 4.36
C ILE A 122 3.31 -18.19 4.89
N LEU A 123 3.38 -18.49 6.20
CA LEU A 123 2.55 -19.54 6.82
C LEU A 123 1.05 -19.21 6.75
N LEU A 124 0.66 -17.95 6.95
CA LEU A 124 -0.73 -17.50 6.87
C LEU A 124 -1.24 -17.34 5.43
N LEU A 125 -0.36 -17.08 4.46
CA LEU A 125 -0.73 -16.95 3.06
C LEU A 125 -1.12 -18.31 2.44
N VAL A 126 -0.45 -19.39 2.83
CA VAL A 126 -0.73 -20.76 2.34
C VAL A 126 -2.20 -21.18 2.50
N PRO A 127 -2.84 -21.12 3.69
CA PRO A 127 -4.24 -21.50 3.84
C PRO A 127 -5.19 -20.55 3.09
N ILE A 128 -4.85 -19.27 2.96
CA ILE A 128 -5.64 -18.31 2.19
C ILE A 128 -5.65 -18.65 0.70
N VAL A 129 -4.50 -19.00 0.13
CA VAL A 129 -4.41 -19.43 -1.28
C VAL A 129 -5.19 -20.72 -1.52
N MET A 130 -5.16 -21.65 -0.56
CA MET A 130 -5.97 -22.87 -0.64
C MET A 130 -7.47 -22.57 -0.63
N PHE A 131 -7.91 -21.61 0.21
CA PHE A 131 -9.32 -21.25 0.33
C PHE A 131 -9.83 -20.35 -0.80
N SER A 132 -8.94 -19.57 -1.42
CA SER A 132 -9.28 -18.64 -2.51
C SER A 132 -9.68 -19.35 -3.81
N GLY A 133 -9.51 -20.67 -3.92
CA GLY A 133 -9.88 -21.45 -5.10
C GLY A 133 -8.98 -21.24 -6.32
N GLU A 134 -7.99 -20.35 -6.24
CA GLU A 134 -7.06 -20.02 -7.33
C GLU A 134 -6.26 -21.26 -7.79
N ILE A 135 -6.04 -22.25 -6.92
CA ILE A 135 -5.36 -23.51 -7.27
C ILE A 135 -6.11 -24.27 -8.38
N GLY A 136 -7.44 -24.17 -8.44
CA GLY A 136 -8.26 -24.77 -9.49
C GLY A 136 -8.14 -24.07 -10.84
N GLU A 137 -7.99 -22.74 -10.82
CA GLU A 137 -7.81 -21.91 -12.01
C GLU A 137 -6.37 -21.98 -12.53
N ILE A 138 -5.37 -22.02 -11.65
CA ILE A 138 -3.95 -22.19 -11.96
C ILE A 138 -3.74 -23.40 -12.87
N LYS A 139 -4.40 -24.54 -12.63
CA LYS A 139 -4.27 -25.74 -13.48
C LYS A 139 -4.73 -25.54 -14.93
N LYS A 140 -5.56 -24.54 -15.22
CA LYS A 140 -6.07 -24.23 -16.57
C LYS A 140 -5.20 -23.22 -17.31
N VAL A 141 -4.25 -22.56 -16.63
CA VAL A 141 -3.42 -21.51 -17.23
C VAL A 141 -2.22 -22.11 -17.95
N SER A 142 -2.23 -22.03 -19.28
CA SER A 142 -1.19 -22.56 -20.18
C SER A 142 0.19 -21.91 -20.02
N PHE A 143 0.26 -20.66 -19.55
CA PHE A 143 1.52 -19.92 -19.32
C PHE A 143 2.40 -20.50 -18.20
N LEU A 144 1.85 -21.32 -17.28
CA LEU A 144 2.64 -21.96 -16.22
C LEU A 144 3.66 -22.96 -16.74
N ARG A 145 3.49 -23.45 -17.97
CA ARG A 145 4.41 -24.38 -18.62
C ARG A 145 5.59 -23.66 -19.28
N GLU A 146 5.53 -22.33 -19.41
CA GLU A 146 6.57 -21.55 -20.05
C GLU A 146 7.71 -21.23 -19.06
N SER A 147 8.96 -21.48 -19.45
CA SER A 147 10.10 -21.15 -18.60
C SER A 147 10.26 -19.63 -18.40
N SER A 148 9.86 -18.82 -19.39
CA SER A 148 9.84 -17.35 -19.31
C SER A 148 9.02 -16.86 -18.11
N PHE A 149 7.87 -17.49 -17.84
CA PHE A 149 7.01 -17.14 -16.71
C PHE A 149 7.73 -17.34 -15.37
N TRP A 150 8.40 -18.48 -15.18
CA TRP A 150 9.14 -18.79 -13.95
C TRP A 150 10.35 -17.88 -13.74
N VAL A 151 11.01 -17.45 -14.82
CA VAL A 151 12.08 -16.46 -14.76
C VAL A 151 11.54 -15.11 -14.28
N VAL A 152 10.46 -14.60 -14.89
CA VAL A 152 9.83 -13.34 -14.50
C VAL A 152 9.30 -13.40 -13.05
N MET A 153 8.70 -14.52 -12.65
CA MET A 153 8.23 -14.72 -11.28
C MET A 153 9.37 -14.73 -10.27
N THR A 154 10.49 -15.38 -10.59
CA THR A 154 11.68 -15.42 -9.73
C THR A 154 12.29 -14.03 -9.61
N ILE A 155 12.44 -13.29 -10.71
CA ILE A 155 12.93 -11.91 -10.71
C ILE A 155 12.00 -11.02 -9.86
N THR A 156 10.69 -11.16 -10.00
CA THR A 156 9.70 -10.40 -9.22
C THR A 156 9.80 -10.74 -7.73
N GLY A 157 9.96 -12.01 -7.38
CA GLY A 157 10.15 -12.47 -6.00
C GLY A 157 11.44 -11.94 -5.37
N VAL A 158 12.57 -12.05 -6.07
CA VAL A 158 13.87 -11.51 -5.62
C VAL A 158 13.79 -10.00 -5.44
N THR A 159 13.20 -9.28 -6.40
CA THR A 159 13.04 -7.82 -6.32
C THR A 159 12.11 -7.42 -5.17
N GLY A 160 11.02 -8.16 -4.95
CA GLY A 160 10.12 -7.95 -3.81
C GLY A 160 10.80 -8.17 -2.46
N PHE A 161 11.67 -9.18 -2.36
CA PHE A 161 12.48 -9.44 -1.18
C PHE A 161 13.51 -8.31 -0.96
N LEU A 162 14.19 -7.85 -2.01
CA LEU A 162 15.10 -6.71 -1.95
C LEU A 162 14.41 -5.41 -1.55
N ILE A 163 13.18 -5.16 -2.04
CA ILE A 163 12.38 -3.99 -1.62
C ILE A 163 12.06 -4.07 -0.13
N ASN A 164 11.70 -5.25 0.38
CA ASN A 164 11.49 -5.42 1.81
C ASN A 164 12.79 -5.09 2.57
N ILE A 165 13.91 -5.74 2.25
CA ILE A 165 15.21 -5.47 2.88
C ILE A 165 15.56 -3.98 2.82
N SER A 166 15.42 -3.33 1.66
CA SER A 166 15.71 -1.90 1.48
C SER A 166 14.82 -1.02 2.36
N THR A 167 13.54 -1.35 2.48
CA THR A 167 12.60 -0.63 3.37
C THR A 167 13.04 -0.76 4.83
N PHE A 168 13.49 -1.96 5.23
CA PHE A 168 14.02 -2.18 6.58
C PHE A 168 15.36 -1.48 6.80
N LEU A 169 16.27 -1.50 5.83
CA LEU A 169 17.55 -0.81 5.90
C LEU A 169 17.35 0.71 6.01
N GLN A 170 16.37 1.27 5.29
CA GLN A 170 15.99 2.69 5.40
C GLN A 170 15.43 3.04 6.78
N ILE A 171 14.66 2.14 7.42
CA ILE A 171 14.20 2.34 8.80
C ILE A 171 15.36 2.24 9.80
N LYS A 172 16.34 1.35 9.54
CA LYS A 172 17.50 1.13 10.41
C LYS A 172 18.50 2.29 10.36
N PHE A 173 18.90 2.71 9.16
CA PHE A 173 19.93 3.73 8.95
C PHE A 173 19.37 5.15 8.89
N THR A 174 18.06 5.30 8.70
CA THR A 174 17.40 6.60 8.62
C THR A 174 16.22 6.65 9.58
N THR A 175 15.53 7.79 9.67
CA THR A 175 14.34 7.90 10.50
C THR A 175 13.14 7.21 9.81
N PRO A 176 12.16 6.70 10.58
CA PRO A 176 10.88 6.23 10.04
C PRO A 176 10.15 7.27 9.15
N LEU A 177 10.51 8.54 9.29
CA LEU A 177 9.98 9.65 8.49
C LEU A 177 10.55 9.61 7.07
N THR A 178 11.86 9.41 6.90
CA THR A 178 12.47 9.31 5.58
C THR A 178 11.95 8.11 4.80
N ASN A 179 11.71 6.98 5.47
CA ASN A 179 11.03 5.84 4.85
C ASN A 179 9.60 6.18 4.38
N THR A 180 8.87 7.01 5.14
CA THR A 180 7.54 7.48 4.74
C THR A 180 7.61 8.40 3.52
N ILE A 181 8.58 9.33 3.48
CA ILE A 181 8.79 10.23 2.34
C ILE A 181 9.21 9.46 1.08
N SER A 182 10.17 8.54 1.21
CA SER A 182 10.60 7.65 0.12
C SER A 182 9.44 6.78 -0.37
N GLY A 183 8.56 6.33 0.52
CA GLY A 183 7.34 5.61 0.17
C GLY A 183 6.37 6.46 -0.65
N THR A 184 6.14 7.72 -0.26
CA THR A 184 5.32 8.66 -1.03
C THR A 184 5.93 8.95 -2.39
N ALA A 185 7.23 9.24 -2.45
CA ALA A 185 7.94 9.51 -3.72
C ALA A 185 7.87 8.30 -4.66
N LYS A 186 8.10 7.08 -4.13
CA LYS A 186 7.91 5.83 -4.88
C LYS A 186 6.50 5.72 -5.43
N ALA A 187 5.46 6.01 -4.64
CA ALA A 187 4.09 5.97 -5.11
C ALA A 187 3.84 6.98 -6.24
N CYS A 188 4.36 8.21 -6.12
CA CYS A 188 4.25 9.22 -7.18
C CYS A 188 4.87 8.76 -8.50
N VAL A 189 6.11 8.26 -8.43
CA VAL A 189 6.82 7.72 -9.59
C VAL A 189 6.07 6.53 -10.18
N GLN A 190 5.59 5.62 -9.33
CA GLN A 190 4.81 4.47 -9.77
C GLN A 190 3.53 4.91 -10.50
N THR A 191 2.88 5.99 -10.06
CA THR A 191 1.70 6.53 -10.74
C THR A 191 1.99 7.07 -12.11
N VAL A 192 3.03 7.90 -12.23
CA VAL A 192 3.45 8.42 -13.52
C VAL A 192 3.84 7.27 -14.46
N LEU A 193 4.61 6.28 -13.99
CA LEU A 193 4.97 5.12 -14.81
C LEU A 193 3.73 4.29 -15.22
N SER A 194 2.76 4.12 -14.33
CA SER A 194 1.56 3.33 -14.62
C SER A 194 0.78 3.98 -15.77
N VAL A 195 0.64 5.30 -15.76
CA VAL A 195 0.00 6.05 -16.85
C VAL A 195 0.77 5.88 -18.17
N ILE A 196 2.10 6.02 -18.15
CA ILE A 196 2.93 5.97 -19.36
C ILE A 196 2.96 4.57 -19.98
N ILE A 197 3.09 3.53 -19.15
CA ILE A 197 3.28 2.14 -19.60
C ILE A 197 1.95 1.55 -20.05
N PHE A 198 0.89 1.67 -19.25
CA PHE A 198 -0.40 1.03 -19.55
C PHE A 198 -1.18 1.80 -20.62
N LYS A 199 -0.87 3.08 -20.88
CA LYS A 199 -1.51 3.91 -21.92
C LYS A 199 -3.04 3.90 -21.85
N ASN A 200 -3.60 3.68 -20.66
CA ASN A 200 -5.05 3.65 -20.47
C ASN A 200 -5.65 5.04 -20.75
N PRO A 201 -6.88 5.12 -21.27
CA PRO A 201 -7.52 6.40 -21.58
C PRO A 201 -7.80 7.17 -20.29
N ILE A 202 -6.90 8.11 -19.96
CA ILE A 202 -7.07 8.98 -18.80
C ILE A 202 -7.90 10.18 -19.22
N THR A 203 -9.11 10.28 -18.66
CA THR A 203 -9.92 11.49 -18.80
C THR A 203 -9.22 12.67 -18.10
N HIS A 204 -9.49 13.89 -18.57
CA HIS A 204 -8.93 15.10 -17.95
C HIS A 204 -9.25 15.20 -16.44
N LEU A 205 -10.42 14.71 -16.02
CA LEU A 205 -10.83 14.63 -14.61
C LEU A 205 -9.97 13.66 -13.81
N ASN A 206 -9.69 12.47 -14.36
CA ASN A 206 -8.84 11.49 -13.69
C ASN A 206 -7.39 11.99 -13.54
N GLY A 207 -6.84 12.57 -14.62
CA GLY A 207 -5.50 13.16 -14.58
C GLY A 207 -5.35 14.27 -13.53
N PHE A 208 -6.37 15.13 -13.39
CA PHE A 208 -6.39 16.16 -12.37
C PHE A 208 -6.54 15.59 -10.94
N GLY A 209 -7.37 14.55 -10.78
CA GLY A 209 -7.51 13.83 -9.52
C GLY A 209 -6.20 13.20 -9.05
N ILE A 210 -5.48 12.54 -9.95
CA ILE A 210 -4.14 12.00 -9.70
C ILE A 210 -3.20 13.13 -9.26
N PHE A 211 -3.16 14.24 -9.99
CA PHE A 211 -2.30 15.37 -9.64
C PHE A 211 -2.59 15.92 -8.23
N LEU A 212 -3.86 16.10 -7.87
CA LEU A 212 -4.26 16.54 -6.53
C LEU A 212 -3.85 15.54 -5.44
N VAL A 213 -4.03 14.24 -5.69
CA VAL A 213 -3.61 13.18 -4.77
C VAL A 213 -2.10 13.22 -4.53
N LEU A 214 -1.31 13.39 -5.59
CA LEU A 214 0.15 13.49 -5.52
C LEU A 214 0.59 14.74 -4.75
N LEU A 215 -0.03 15.88 -5.03
CA LEU A 215 0.21 17.12 -4.30
C LEU A 215 -0.16 17.00 -2.82
N GLY A 216 -1.34 16.47 -2.51
CA GLY A 216 -1.81 16.29 -1.13
C GLY A 216 -0.92 15.34 -0.33
N SER A 217 -0.47 14.24 -0.95
CA SER A 217 0.44 13.28 -0.32
C SER A 217 1.84 13.87 -0.08
N SER A 218 2.33 14.68 -1.02
CA SER A 218 3.61 15.39 -0.90
C SER A 218 3.53 16.48 0.18
N ALA A 219 2.46 17.28 0.19
CA ALA A 219 2.21 18.29 1.21
C ALA A 219 2.09 17.68 2.61
N TYR A 220 1.39 16.54 2.74
CA TYR A 220 1.31 15.79 3.99
C TYR A 220 2.70 15.36 4.50
N SER A 221 3.54 14.84 3.59
CA SER A 221 4.90 14.42 3.92
C SER A 221 5.76 15.61 4.38
N PHE A 222 5.62 16.76 3.73
CA PHE A 222 6.32 18.00 4.10
C PHE A 222 5.86 18.58 5.44
N VAL A 223 4.55 18.60 5.69
CA VAL A 223 3.99 19.05 6.99
C VAL A 223 4.46 18.18 8.13
N ARG A 224 4.57 16.86 7.90
CA ARG A 224 5.05 15.92 8.91
C ARG A 224 6.55 16.04 9.16
N TYR A 225 7.32 16.46 8.14
CA TYR A 225 8.74 16.80 8.28
C TYR A 225 8.95 18.05 9.15
N TYR A 226 8.19 19.10 8.93
CA TYR A 226 8.32 20.39 9.64
C TYR A 226 7.85 20.41 11.10
N LYS A 227 7.23 19.32 11.57
CA LYS A 227 6.62 19.22 12.91
C LYS A 227 7.45 18.46 13.94
N LEU A 228 8.67 18.09 13.57
CA LEU A 228 9.73 17.76 14.52
C LEU A 228 10.54 19.01 14.82
#